data_AF-A0A4Z1KMF5-F1
#
_entry.id   AF-A0A4Z1KMF5-F1
#
_cell.length_a   1.000
_cell.length_b   1.000
_cell.length_c   1.000
_cell.angle_alpha   90.00
_cell.angle_beta   90.00
_cell.angle_gamma   90.00
#
_symmetry.space_group_name_H-M   'P 1'
#
loop_
_entity.id
_entity.type
_entity.pdbx_description
1 polymer ?
#
loop_
_entity_poly.entity_id
_entity_poly.type
_entity_poly.pdbx_seq_one_letter_code
_entity_poly.pdbx_strand_id
1 'polypeptide(L)'
;MVGTAHTGDYQPDMVKQPSDKEFVRGDSEWAAVFSRYKSQMLVDGKLTGHPFDVIDGGLTGVGEGLRRLQRGQARGVKFAYKVGEVE
;
A
#
# COMPACT_ATOMS: atom_id res chain seq x y z
N MET A 1 9.17 2.94 -9.81
CA MET A 1 8.77 4.33 -9.53
C MET A 1 8.24 4.38 -8.11
N VAL A 2 8.96 4.97 -7.15
CA VAL A 2 8.30 5.52 -5.95
C VAL A 2 7.80 6.90 -6.35
N GLY A 3 6.59 7.32 -5.95
CA GLY A 3 5.99 8.60 -6.37
C GLY A 3 6.66 9.85 -5.77
N THR A 4 6.13 11.03 -6.10
CA THR A 4 6.61 12.37 -5.67
C THR A 4 6.39 12.65 -4.18
N ALA A 5 5.49 11.86 -3.57
CA ALA A 5 5.16 11.88 -2.16
C ALA A 5 6.25 11.29 -1.23
N HIS A 6 7.32 10.71 -1.78
CA HIS A 6 8.38 10.08 -0.98
C HIS A 6 9.62 10.99 -0.93
N THR A 7 10.23 11.08 0.25
CA THR A 7 11.43 11.90 0.51
C THR A 7 12.75 11.15 0.29
N GLY A 8 12.71 9.95 -0.31
CA GLY A 8 13.88 9.08 -0.48
C GLY A 8 14.61 9.33 -1.81
N ASP A 9 15.93 9.19 -1.79
CA ASP A 9 16.75 9.23 -3.01
C ASP A 9 16.42 8.04 -3.93
N TYR A 10 16.30 8.31 -5.23
CA TYR A 10 16.09 7.27 -6.24
C TYR A 10 17.38 6.49 -6.47
N GLN A 11 17.25 5.17 -6.64
CA GLN A 11 18.32 4.39 -7.25
C GLN A 11 18.58 4.86 -8.70
N PRO A 12 19.82 4.77 -9.21
CA PRO A 12 20.18 5.31 -10.53
C PRO A 12 19.35 4.78 -11.72
N ASP A 13 18.78 3.59 -11.59
CA ASP A 13 17.99 2.88 -12.61
C ASP A 13 16.48 3.15 -12.52
N MET A 14 16.03 3.91 -11.51
CA MET A 14 14.62 4.25 -11.38
C MET A 14 14.26 5.40 -12.34
N VAL A 15 13.14 5.22 -13.06
CA VAL A 15 12.53 6.30 -13.84
C VAL A 15 12.35 7.52 -12.94
N LYS A 16 13.07 8.60 -13.26
CA LYS A 16 13.01 9.86 -12.52
C LYS A 16 11.60 10.43 -12.60
N GLN A 17 11.22 11.07 -11.50
CA GLN A 17 10.08 11.97 -11.38
C GLN A 17 9.96 12.92 -12.60
N PRO A 18 8.77 13.51 -12.85
CA PRO A 18 8.68 14.63 -13.77
C PRO A 18 9.79 15.64 -13.48
N SER A 19 10.47 16.11 -14.53
CA SER A 19 11.63 17.01 -14.42
C SER A 19 11.29 18.35 -13.76
N ASP A 20 9.99 18.64 -13.69
CA ASP A 20 9.46 19.84 -13.07
C ASP A 20 9.39 19.69 -11.55
N LYS A 21 10.44 20.21 -10.90
CA LYS A 21 10.58 20.22 -9.44
C LYS A 21 9.62 21.18 -8.75
N GLU A 22 9.03 22.13 -9.47
CA GLU A 22 8.14 23.13 -8.90
C GLU A 22 6.77 22.51 -8.56
N PHE A 23 6.24 21.65 -9.44
CA PHE A 23 4.96 20.97 -9.21
C PHE A 23 4.97 19.92 -8.09
N VAL A 24 6.14 19.43 -7.68
CA VAL A 24 6.26 18.27 -6.77
C VAL A 24 6.81 18.64 -5.39
N ARG A 25 7.21 19.90 -5.19
CA ARG A 25 7.87 20.38 -3.96
C ARG A 25 7.03 20.16 -2.70
N GLY A 26 5.70 20.18 -2.82
CA GLY A 26 4.77 20.02 -1.70
C GLY A 26 4.25 18.59 -1.50
N ASP A 27 4.59 17.64 -2.37
CA ASP A 27 3.87 16.35 -2.44
C ASP A 27 4.07 15.49 -1.20
N SER A 28 5.26 15.56 -0.58
CA SER A 28 5.53 14.85 0.68
C SER A 28 4.71 15.41 1.85
N GLU A 29 4.58 16.74 1.95
CA GLU A 29 3.74 17.39 2.95
C GLU A 29 2.26 17.08 2.72
N TRP A 30 1.81 17.21 1.47
CA TRP A 30 0.45 16.85 1.07
C TRP A 30 0.14 15.39 1.42
N ALA A 31 1.03 14.44 1.12
CA ALA A 31 0.84 13.03 1.44
C ALA A 31 0.76 12.76 2.94
N ALA A 32 1.53 13.50 3.76
CA ALA A 32 1.46 13.43 5.22
C ALA A 32 0.09 13.91 5.72
N VAL A 33 -0.41 15.05 5.23
CA VAL A 33 -1.74 15.57 5.57
C VAL A 33 -2.84 14.62 5.11
N PHE A 34 -2.76 14.15 3.86
CA PHE A 34 -3.73 13.21 3.28
C PHE A 34 -3.79 11.89 4.05
N SER A 35 -2.65 11.38 4.52
CA SER A 35 -2.61 10.17 5.35
C SER A 35 -3.32 10.38 6.69
N ARG A 36 -3.07 11.51 7.37
CA ARG A 36 -3.76 11.86 8.62
C ARG A 36 -5.27 12.02 8.41
N TYR A 37 -5.67 12.70 7.34
CA TYR A 37 -7.07 12.85 6.98
C TYR A 37 -7.77 11.49 6.78
N LYS A 38 -7.18 10.57 6.00
CA LYS A 38 -7.72 9.21 5.84
C LYS A 38 -7.77 8.43 7.15
N SER A 39 -6.75 8.55 8.01
CA SER A 39 -6.77 7.95 9.34
C SER A 39 -7.94 8.46 10.18
N GLN A 40 -8.23 9.76 10.14
CA GLN A 40 -9.41 10.30 10.82
C GLN A 40 -10.71 9.78 10.21
N MET A 41 -10.80 9.66 8.89
CA MET A 41 -11.98 9.06 8.25
C MET A 41 -12.22 7.59 8.67
N LEU A 42 -11.15 6.83 8.91
CA LEU A 42 -11.24 5.46 9.44
C LEU A 42 -11.78 5.46 10.87
N VAL A 43 -11.30 6.37 11.73
CA VAL A 43 -11.80 6.55 13.11
C VAL A 43 -13.27 6.96 13.11
N ASP A 44 -13.66 7.88 12.23
CA ASP A 44 -15.02 8.38 12.07
C ASP A 44 -15.97 7.34 11.43
N GLY A 45 -15.46 6.22 10.90
CA GLY A 45 -16.24 5.22 10.16
C GLY A 45 -16.72 5.68 8.77
N LYS A 46 -16.26 6.84 8.29
CA LYS A 46 -16.56 7.37 6.93
C LYS A 46 -15.76 6.66 5.84
N LEU A 47 -14.68 6.02 6.23
CA LEU A 47 -13.88 5.12 5.40
C LEU A 47 -13.79 3.78 6.12
N THR A 48 -13.92 2.68 5.37
CA THR A 48 -13.78 1.33 5.90
C THR A 48 -12.77 0.53 5.08
N GLY A 49 -12.24 -0.54 5.68
CA GLY A 49 -11.42 -1.49 4.97
C GLY A 49 -12.21 -2.18 3.86
N HIS A 50 -11.53 -2.48 2.75
CA HIS A 50 -12.07 -3.36 1.72
C HIS A 50 -12.34 -4.75 2.32
N PRO A 51 -13.36 -5.50 1.86
CA PRO A 51 -13.54 -6.89 2.25
C PRO A 51 -12.23 -7.69 2.08
N PHE A 52 -11.94 -8.58 3.02
CA PHE A 52 -10.68 -9.31 3.06
C PHE A 52 -10.83 -10.73 3.60
N ASP A 53 -9.93 -11.60 3.14
CA ASP A 53 -9.76 -12.96 3.65
C ASP A 53 -8.40 -13.04 4.34
N VAL A 54 -8.38 -13.56 5.57
CA VAL A 54 -7.13 -13.87 6.27
C VAL A 54 -6.64 -15.22 5.76
N ILE A 55 -5.41 -15.27 5.23
CA ILE A 55 -4.80 -16.49 4.72
C ILE A 55 -3.95 -17.12 5.83
N ASP A 56 -4.13 -18.42 6.04
CA ASP A 56 -3.43 -19.21 7.05
C ASP A 56 -1.92 -19.32 6.76
N GLY A 57 -1.14 -19.66 7.79
CA GLY A 57 0.31 -19.86 7.71
C GLY A 57 1.13 -18.56 7.78
N GLY A 58 0.49 -17.44 8.15
CA GLY A 58 1.15 -16.16 8.39
C GLY A 58 2.04 -15.72 7.23
N LEU A 59 3.32 -15.46 7.51
CA LEU A 59 4.28 -15.03 6.49
C LEU A 59 4.53 -16.13 5.43
N THR A 60 4.49 -17.40 5.81
CA THR A 60 4.69 -18.54 4.91
C THR A 60 3.57 -18.62 3.85
N GLY A 61 2.37 -18.13 4.17
CA GLY A 61 1.20 -18.12 3.28
C GLY A 61 1.29 -17.10 2.13
N VAL A 62 2.18 -16.10 2.22
CA VAL A 62 2.26 -15.00 1.22
C VAL A 62 2.55 -15.52 -0.18
N GLY A 63 3.46 -16.47 -0.33
CA GLY A 63 3.81 -17.03 -1.63
C GLY A 63 2.62 -17.70 -2.33
N GLU A 64 1.77 -18.39 -1.56
CA GLU A 64 0.56 -19.00 -2.10
C GLU A 64 -0.48 -17.95 -2.47
N GLY A 65 -0.76 -16.98 -1.60
CA GLY A 65 -1.75 -15.97 -1.92
C GLY A 65 -1.35 -15.06 -3.08
N LEU A 66 -0.05 -14.84 -3.33
CA LEU A 66 0.43 -14.19 -4.56
C LEU A 66 0.11 -15.02 -5.82
N ARG A 67 0.27 -16.36 -5.78
CA ARG A 67 -0.14 -17.24 -6.89
C ARG A 67 -1.65 -17.19 -7.13
N ARG A 68 -2.44 -17.15 -6.05
CA ARG A 68 -3.90 -17.02 -6.14
C ARG A 68 -4.32 -15.69 -6.76
N LEU A 69 -3.66 -14.60 -6.35
CA LEU A 69 -3.88 -13.28 -6.94
C LEU A 69 -3.55 -13.27 -8.44
N GLN A 70 -2.39 -13.84 -8.83
CA GLN A 70 -1.98 -13.96 -10.23
C GLN A 70 -3.00 -14.75 -11.08
N ARG A 71 -3.63 -15.79 -10.49
CA ARG A 71 -4.67 -16.60 -11.14
C ARG A 71 -6.06 -15.93 -11.15
N GLY A 72 -6.19 -14.70 -10.64
CA GLY A 72 -7.47 -13.97 -10.61
C GLY A 72 -8.47 -14.52 -9.58
N GLN A 73 -7.99 -15.15 -8.51
CA GLN A 73 -8.84 -15.78 -7.51
C GLN A 73 -9.28 -14.83 -6.38
N ALA A 74 -8.65 -13.66 -6.25
CA ALA A 74 -9.09 -12.60 -5.33
C ALA A 74 -10.22 -11.78 -5.98
N ARG A 75 -11.48 -12.19 -5.78
CA ARG A 75 -12.67 -11.53 -6.37
C ARG A 75 -13.36 -10.66 -5.34
N GLY A 76 -13.18 -9.34 -5.43
CA GLY A 76 -13.81 -8.40 -4.50
C GLY A 76 -13.31 -8.54 -3.06
N VAL A 77 -12.14 -9.16 -2.86
CA VAL A 77 -11.49 -9.33 -1.56
C VAL A 77 -10.00 -8.99 -1.65
N LYS A 78 -9.42 -8.53 -0.53
CA LYS A 78 -7.97 -8.47 -0.32
C LYS A 78 -7.51 -9.68 0.50
N PHE A 79 -6.39 -10.29 0.14
CA PHE A 79 -5.74 -11.27 1.02
C PHE A 79 -4.93 -10.55 2.11
N ALA A 80 -5.19 -10.89 3.36
CA ALA A 80 -4.51 -10.40 4.55
C ALA A 80 -3.74 -11.53 5.23
N TYR A 81 -2.61 -11.20 5.85
CA TYR A 81 -1.73 -12.18 6.50
C TYR A 81 -1.33 -11.63 7.86
N LYS A 82 -1.47 -12.43 8.90
CA LYS A 82 -1.02 -12.07 10.25
C LYS A 82 0.43 -12.47 10.42
N VAL A 83 1.30 -11.49 10.60
CA VAL A 83 2.73 -11.72 10.82
C VAL A 83 2.95 -12.08 12.29
N GLY A 84 3.62 -13.21 12.54
CA GLY A 84 3.87 -13.74 13.89
C GLY A 84 2.94 -14.88 14.33
N GLU A 85 1.89 -15.17 13.55
CA GLU A 85 1.09 -16.39 13.69
C GLU A 85 1.84 -17.51 12.94
N VAL A 86 2.32 -18.51 13.67
CA VAL A 86 2.96 -19.73 13.15
C VAL A 86 2.13 -20.92 13.61
N GLU A 87 1.59 -21.66 12.65
CA GLU A 87 1.14 -23.05 12.85
C GLU A 87 2.13 -24.00 12.19
#